data_AF-A0A956AMG9-F1
#
_entry.id   AF-A0A956AMG9-F1
#
_cell.length_a   1.000
_cell.length_b   1.000
_cell.length_c   1.000
_cell.angle_alpha   90.00
_cell.angle_beta   90.00
_cell.angle_gamma   90.00
#
_symmetry.space_group_name_H-M   'P 1'
#
loop_
_entity.id
_entity.type
_entity.pdbx_description
1 polymer ?
#
loop_
_entity_poly.entity_id
_entity_poly.type
_entity_poly.pdbx_seq_one_letter_code
_entity_poly.pdbx_strand_id
1 'polypeptide(L)'
;MSNTKDKAVELGASLREDLKGFRTELRGLADEIRLKVHLGSMDLKDSWRDVEPKLQEFEARLEKAGAEIGKEFKEVGTEVKHATKDLDVLGAKLKQDLIALRDRLAKH
;
A
#
# COMPACT_ATOMS: atom_id res chain seq x y z
N MET A 1 6.27 -36.84 -4.23
CA MET A 1 6.61 -35.86 -3.18
C MET A 1 6.64 -34.49 -3.83
N SER A 2 5.53 -33.75 -3.78
CA SER A 2 5.54 -32.36 -4.28
C SER A 2 6.38 -31.52 -3.35
N ASN A 3 7.33 -30.81 -3.97
CA ASN A 3 8.56 -30.31 -3.38
C ASN A 3 8.27 -29.01 -2.62
N THR A 4 8.89 -28.81 -1.44
CA THR A 4 8.75 -27.58 -0.62
C THR A 4 9.05 -26.29 -1.40
N LYS A 5 9.81 -26.40 -2.50
CA LYS A 5 10.12 -25.32 -3.44
C LYS A 5 8.90 -24.81 -4.20
N ASP A 6 7.98 -25.68 -4.62
CA ASP A 6 6.80 -25.28 -5.41
C ASP A 6 5.83 -24.45 -4.57
N LYS A 7 5.62 -24.86 -3.30
CA LYS A 7 4.77 -24.13 -2.35
C LYS A 7 5.31 -22.75 -2.00
N ALA A 8 6.63 -22.59 -1.90
CA ALA A 8 7.26 -21.32 -1.59
C ALA A 8 7.10 -20.30 -2.74
N VAL A 9 7.19 -20.76 -3.99
CA VAL A 9 6.96 -19.93 -5.18
C VAL A 9 5.50 -19.48 -5.27
N GLU A 10 4.55 -20.37 -4.98
CA GLU A 10 3.12 -20.07 -4.98
C GLU A 10 2.75 -19.02 -3.91
N LEU A 11 3.29 -19.17 -2.68
CA LEU A 11 3.10 -18.19 -1.60
C LEU A 11 3.63 -16.79 -1.96
N GLY A 12 4.81 -16.70 -2.56
CA GLY A 12 5.38 -15.44 -2.99
C GLY A 12 4.60 -14.78 -4.14
N ALA A 13 4.01 -15.57 -5.02
CA ALA A 13 3.16 -15.08 -6.10
C ALA A 13 1.83 -14.51 -5.55
N SER A 14 1.15 -15.24 -4.67
CA SER A 14 -0.09 -14.79 -4.03
C SER A 14 0.10 -13.48 -3.26
N LEU A 15 1.14 -13.41 -2.42
CA LEU A 15 1.43 -12.20 -1.65
C LEU A 15 1.71 -10.97 -2.55
N ARG A 16 2.40 -11.18 -3.67
CA ARG A 16 2.68 -10.11 -4.64
C ARG A 16 1.40 -9.62 -5.31
N GLU A 17 0.46 -10.53 -5.59
CA GLU A 17 -0.84 -10.20 -6.14
C GLU A 17 -1.67 -9.39 -5.14
N ASP A 18 -1.73 -9.82 -3.88
CA ASP A 18 -2.43 -9.11 -2.80
C ASP A 18 -1.90 -7.68 -2.61
N LEU A 19 -0.56 -7.52 -2.54
CA LEU A 19 0.08 -6.21 -2.42
C LEU A 19 -0.22 -5.30 -3.63
N LYS A 20 -0.29 -5.87 -4.84
CA LYS A 20 -0.63 -5.12 -6.06
C LYS A 20 -2.09 -4.68 -6.05
N GLY A 21 -3.01 -5.56 -5.63
CA GLY A 21 -4.42 -5.24 -5.45
C GLY A 21 -4.61 -4.11 -4.46
N PHE A 22 -4.00 -4.23 -3.28
CA PHE A 22 -4.06 -3.23 -2.23
C PHE A 22 -3.50 -1.86 -2.66
N ARG A 23 -2.36 -1.84 -3.35
CA ARG A 23 -1.82 -0.60 -3.94
C ARG A 23 -2.81 0.05 -4.91
N THR A 24 -3.45 -0.75 -5.75
CA THR A 24 -4.42 -0.26 -6.75
C THR A 24 -5.63 0.39 -6.07
N GLU A 25 -6.14 -0.20 -4.99
CA GLU A 25 -7.22 0.39 -4.19
C GLU A 25 -6.84 1.75 -3.60
N LEU A 26 -5.66 1.83 -2.96
CA LEU A 26 -5.18 3.07 -2.35
C LEU A 26 -5.00 4.17 -3.40
N ARG A 27 -4.49 3.81 -4.59
CA ARG A 27 -4.31 4.75 -5.69
C ARG A 27 -5.64 5.26 -6.23
N GLY A 28 -6.63 4.39 -6.40
CA GLY A 28 -7.97 4.81 -6.83
C GLY A 28 -8.61 5.80 -5.85
N LEU A 29 -8.49 5.55 -4.55
CA LEU A 29 -8.98 6.46 -3.51
C LEU A 29 -8.22 7.79 -3.51
N ALA A 30 -6.90 7.73 -3.65
CA ALA A 30 -6.03 8.90 -3.75
C ALA A 30 -6.36 9.77 -4.97
N ASP A 31 -6.61 9.16 -6.13
CA ASP A 31 -6.96 9.87 -7.36
C ASP A 31 -8.31 10.59 -7.23
N GLU A 32 -9.32 9.94 -6.62
CA GLU A 32 -10.61 10.59 -6.30
C GLU A 32 -10.41 11.83 -5.40
N ILE A 33 -9.60 11.68 -4.35
CA ILE A 33 -9.28 12.78 -3.42
C ILE A 33 -8.53 13.89 -4.14
N ARG A 34 -7.54 13.57 -4.97
CA ARG A 34 -6.73 14.55 -5.72
C ARG A 34 -7.62 15.41 -6.63
N LEU A 35 -8.57 14.79 -7.32
CA LEU A 35 -9.55 15.50 -8.15
C LEU A 35 -10.38 16.47 -7.32
N LYS A 36 -10.89 16.05 -6.17
CA LYS A 36 -11.70 16.91 -5.30
C LYS A 36 -10.89 18.00 -4.60
N VAL A 37 -9.67 17.71 -4.18
CA VAL A 37 -8.74 18.70 -3.60
C VAL A 37 -8.39 19.78 -4.60
N HIS A 38 -8.19 19.42 -5.88
CA HIS A 38 -7.96 20.39 -6.94
C HIS A 38 -9.13 21.38 -7.13
N LEU A 39 -10.35 20.91 -6.84
CA LEU A 39 -11.59 21.70 -6.92
C LEU A 39 -12.01 22.32 -5.57
N GLY A 40 -11.26 22.05 -4.49
CA GLY A 40 -11.70 22.26 -3.12
C GLY A 40 -10.96 23.37 -2.36
N SER A 41 -11.39 23.55 -1.11
CA SER A 41 -10.92 24.56 -0.16
C SER A 41 -9.48 24.32 0.35
N MET A 42 -8.88 25.37 0.94
CA MET A 42 -7.51 25.37 1.46
C MET A 42 -7.27 24.29 2.53
N ASP A 43 -8.23 24.05 3.43
CA ASP A 43 -8.16 23.02 4.48
C ASP A 43 -8.00 21.59 3.93
N LEU A 44 -8.65 21.32 2.79
CA LEU A 44 -8.57 20.04 2.10
C LEU A 44 -7.20 19.84 1.46
N LYS A 45 -6.67 20.92 0.88
CA LYS A 45 -5.32 20.95 0.32
C LYS A 45 -4.25 20.73 1.38
N ASP A 46 -4.40 21.33 2.56
CA ASP A 46 -3.45 21.13 3.67
C ASP A 46 -3.53 19.71 4.24
N SER A 47 -4.73 19.17 4.44
CA SER A 47 -4.89 17.77 4.88
C SER A 47 -4.31 16.79 3.85
N TRP A 48 -4.47 17.06 2.55
CA TRP A 48 -3.87 16.25 1.48
C TRP A 48 -2.34 16.34 1.47
N ARG A 49 -1.76 17.52 1.71
CA ARG A 49 -0.30 17.72 1.80
C ARG A 49 0.35 16.87 2.90
N ASP A 50 -0.39 16.50 3.94
CA ASP A 50 0.11 15.63 5.01
C ASP A 50 -0.01 14.12 4.69
N VAL A 51 -0.91 13.76 3.77
CA VAL A 51 -1.23 12.36 3.42
C VAL A 51 -0.49 11.92 2.16
N GLU A 52 -0.37 12.78 1.14
CA GLU A 52 0.29 12.46 -0.13
C GLU A 52 1.73 11.95 0.05
N PRO A 53 2.60 12.56 0.89
CA PRO A 53 3.96 12.07 1.08
C PRO A 53 4.00 10.67 1.71
N LYS A 54 3.09 10.38 2.65
CA LYS A 54 2.99 9.06 3.31
C LYS A 54 2.53 7.99 2.33
N LEU A 55 1.63 8.35 1.41
CA LEU A 55 1.21 7.48 0.31
C LEU A 55 2.38 7.16 -0.62
N GLN A 56 3.14 8.18 -1.05
CA GLN A 56 4.32 7.97 -1.90
C GLN A 56 5.38 7.11 -1.23
N GLU A 57 5.63 7.32 0.07
CA GLU A 57 6.55 6.50 0.85
C GLU A 57 6.06 5.05 0.94
N PHE A 58 4.78 4.84 1.20
CA PHE A 58 4.18 3.51 1.21
C PHE A 58 4.33 2.82 -0.14
N GLU A 59 4.04 3.49 -1.26
CA GLU A 59 4.21 2.93 -2.61
C GLU A 59 5.66 2.51 -2.88
N ALA A 60 6.63 3.35 -2.50
CA ALA A 60 8.04 3.06 -2.67
C ALA A 60 8.50 1.86 -1.81
N ARG A 61 8.01 1.75 -0.56
CA ARG A 61 8.28 0.61 0.31
C ARG A 61 7.65 -0.67 -0.23
N LEU A 62 6.43 -0.59 -0.76
CA LEU A 62 5.71 -1.72 -1.33
C LEU A 62 6.37 -2.24 -2.61
N GLU A 63 6.87 -1.35 -3.47
CA GLU A 63 7.64 -1.73 -4.66
C GLU A 63 8.94 -2.45 -4.29
N LYS A 64 9.67 -1.94 -3.31
CA LYS A 64 10.88 -2.57 -2.78
C LYS A 64 10.59 -3.94 -2.18
N ALA A 65 9.57 -4.05 -1.31
CA ALA A 65 9.21 -5.34 -0.73
C ALA A 65 8.78 -6.35 -1.78
N GLY A 66 8.03 -5.92 -2.81
CA GLY A 66 7.72 -6.79 -3.95
C GLY A 66 8.98 -7.31 -4.64
N ALA A 67 9.98 -6.47 -4.86
CA ALA A 67 11.26 -6.89 -5.43
C ALA A 67 12.01 -7.88 -4.53
N GLU A 68 12.08 -7.61 -3.22
CA GLU A 68 12.78 -8.46 -2.23
C GLU A 68 12.09 -9.81 -2.02
N ILE A 69 10.75 -9.87 -2.00
CA ILE A 69 9.96 -11.11 -2.02
C ILE A 69 10.35 -11.99 -3.23
N GLY A 70 10.90 -11.44 -4.30
CA GLY A 70 11.40 -12.23 -5.44
C GLY A 70 12.80 -12.82 -5.22
N LYS A 71 13.67 -12.13 -4.48
CA LYS A 71 15.06 -12.50 -4.21
C LYS A 71 15.23 -13.31 -2.92
N GLU A 72 14.81 -12.73 -1.79
CA GLU A 72 15.03 -13.28 -0.45
C GLU A 72 14.19 -14.52 -0.16
N PHE A 73 13.02 -14.68 -0.78
CA PHE A 73 12.18 -15.87 -0.60
C PHE A 73 12.86 -17.16 -1.09
N LYS A 74 13.90 -17.05 -1.91
CA LYS A 74 14.77 -18.19 -2.29
C LYS A 74 15.80 -18.53 -1.21
N GLU A 75 16.05 -17.65 -0.23
CA GLU A 75 17.15 -17.76 0.74
C GLU A 75 16.70 -17.71 2.22
N VAL A 76 15.73 -16.87 2.64
CA VAL A 76 15.31 -16.72 4.06
C VAL A 76 13.85 -16.23 4.18
N GLY A 77 13.01 -16.90 5.00
CA GLY A 77 11.57 -16.59 5.14
C GLY A 77 11.16 -15.70 6.32
N THR A 78 12.08 -15.28 7.19
CA THR A 78 11.78 -14.50 8.41
C THR A 78 11.77 -12.99 8.17
N GLU A 79 12.67 -12.48 7.32
CA GLU A 79 12.77 -11.05 7.02
C GLU A 79 11.57 -10.57 6.20
N VAL A 80 11.15 -11.39 5.23
CA VAL A 80 9.93 -11.17 4.44
C VAL A 80 8.69 -10.99 5.33
N LYS A 81 8.54 -11.80 6.39
CA LYS A 81 7.38 -11.70 7.29
C LYS A 81 7.32 -10.40 8.08
N HIS A 82 8.47 -9.79 8.39
CA HIS A 82 8.51 -8.50 9.08
C HIS A 82 8.19 -7.37 8.10
N ALA A 83 8.80 -7.39 6.92
CA ALA A 83 8.52 -6.41 5.88
C ALA A 83 7.04 -6.39 5.46
N THR A 84 6.39 -7.55 5.36
CA THR A 84 4.95 -7.60 5.03
C THR A 84 4.08 -7.04 6.14
N LYS A 85 4.37 -7.34 7.41
CA LYS A 85 3.60 -6.80 8.55
C LYS A 85 3.70 -5.27 8.63
N ASP A 86 4.90 -4.73 8.39
CA ASP A 86 5.11 -3.29 8.41
C ASP A 86 4.33 -2.60 7.29
N LEU A 87 4.27 -3.20 6.10
CA LEU A 87 3.44 -2.73 5.01
C LEU A 87 1.94 -2.85 5.31
N ASP A 88 1.50 -3.93 5.94
CA ASP A 88 0.09 -4.10 6.30
C ASP A 88 -0.36 -3.01 7.27
N VAL A 89 0.43 -2.73 8.31
CA VAL A 89 0.11 -1.69 9.31
C VAL A 89 0.13 -0.30 8.67
N LEU A 90 1.18 0.01 7.90
CA LEU A 90 1.30 1.31 7.22
C LEU A 90 0.18 1.52 6.21
N GLY A 91 -0.12 0.48 5.44
CA GLY A 91 -1.20 0.45 4.46
C GLY A 91 -2.58 0.66 5.08
N ALA A 92 -2.88 -0.05 6.17
CA ALA A 92 -4.15 0.09 6.88
C ALA A 92 -4.34 1.51 7.43
N LYS A 93 -3.30 2.09 8.02
CA LYS A 93 -3.32 3.47 8.51
C LYS A 93 -3.54 4.46 7.37
N LEU A 94 -2.83 4.30 6.27
CA LEU A 94 -2.97 5.16 5.10
C LEU A 94 -4.37 5.07 4.48
N LYS A 95 -4.94 3.87 4.40
CA LYS A 95 -6.33 3.66 3.96
C LYS A 95 -7.30 4.41 4.86
N GLN A 96 -7.11 4.37 6.18
CA GLN A 96 -7.93 5.13 7.12
C GLN A 96 -7.80 6.65 6.93
N ASP A 97 -6.58 7.15 6.78
CA ASP A 97 -6.32 8.58 6.57
C ASP A 97 -6.98 9.09 5.28
N LEU A 98 -6.88 8.31 4.19
CA LEU A 98 -7.53 8.63 2.92
C LEU A 98 -9.07 8.56 3.02
N ILE A 99 -9.64 7.55 3.70
CA ILE A 99 -11.09 7.46 3.95
C ILE A 99 -11.58 8.66 4.76
N ALA A 100 -10.87 9.00 5.84
CA ALA A 100 -11.23 10.14 6.68
C ALA A 100 -11.20 11.46 5.89
N LEU A 101 -10.22 11.61 5.00
CA LEU A 101 -10.12 12.78 4.11
C LEU A 101 -11.26 12.81 3.09
N ARG A 102 -11.59 11.68 2.47
CA ARG A 102 -12.75 11.54 1.57
C ARG A 102 -14.07 11.87 2.28
N ASP A 103 -14.25 11.41 3.50
CA ASP A 103 -15.49 11.64 4.25
C ASP A 103 -15.63 13.10 4.68
N ARG A 104 -14.51 13.80 4.96
CA ARG A 104 -14.51 15.26 5.15
C ARG A 104 -14.90 15.97 3.86
N LEU A 105 -14.37 15.54 2.72
CA LEU A 105 -14.72 16.08 1.39
C LEU A 105 -16.20 15.92 1.05
N ALA A 106 -16.87 14.87 1.54
CA ALA A 106 -18.29 14.63 1.27
C ALA A 106 -19.24 15.46 2.14
N LYS A 107 -18.74 16.11 3.20
CA LYS A 107 -19.53 16.91 4.15
C LYS A 107 -19.54 18.41 3.83
N HIS A 108 -18.72 18.84 2.87
CA HIS A 108 -18.66 20.21 2.35
C HIS A 108 -19.28 20.27 0.97
#